data_AF-A0A939Q157-F1
#
_entry.id   AF-A0A939Q157-F1
#
_cell.length_a   1.000
_cell.length_b   1.000
_cell.length_c   1.000
_cell.angle_alpha   90.00
_cell.angle_beta   90.00
_cell.angle_gamma   90.00
#
_symmetry.space_group_name_H-M   'P 1'
#
loop_
_entity.id
_entity.type
_entity.pdbx_description
1 polymer ?
#
loop_
_entity_poly.entity_id
_entity_poly.type
_entity_poly.pdbx_seq_one_letter_code
_entity_poly.pdbx_strand_id
1 'polypeptide(L)'
;MPGIADVGDALLVTVECDRCREVISVRLRKSSDIQRNYDDQGAEFYVRKTIVGKKCFNRIDLELEMDTAYRPVSTQIRGGKLHPGESSA
;
A
#
# COMPACT_ATOMS: atom_id res chain seq x y z
N MET A 1 7.78 5.40 -7.61
CA MET A 1 6.97 6.32 -6.78
C MET A 1 7.52 6.30 -5.36
N PRO A 2 7.59 7.43 -4.65
CA PRO A 2 8.11 7.45 -3.29
C PRO A 2 7.19 6.67 -2.34
N GLY A 3 7.75 5.71 -1.59
CA GLY A 3 7.05 4.97 -0.53
C GLY A 3 6.45 3.61 -0.88
N ILE A 4 6.55 3.17 -2.14
CA ILE A 4 6.17 1.82 -2.59
C ILE A 4 7.37 1.18 -3.30
N ALA A 5 7.91 0.11 -2.73
CA ALA A 5 9.02 -0.65 -3.29
C ALA A 5 8.55 -2.04 -3.74
N ASP A 6 8.84 -2.41 -4.98
CA ASP A 6 8.63 -3.78 -5.45
C ASP A 6 9.81 -4.66 -5.06
N VAL A 7 9.56 -5.71 -4.27
CA VAL A 7 10.58 -6.69 -3.86
C VAL A 7 10.36 -8.05 -4.54
N GLY A 8 9.81 -8.04 -5.75
CA GLY A 8 9.53 -9.24 -6.56
C GLY A 8 8.27 -9.99 -6.11
N ASP A 9 8.31 -10.63 -4.93
CA ASP A 9 7.20 -11.42 -4.35
C ASP A 9 6.17 -10.56 -3.59
N ALA A 10 6.55 -9.34 -3.23
CA ALA A 10 5.72 -8.44 -2.43
C ALA A 10 5.97 -6.98 -2.80
N LEU A 11 5.03 -6.13 -2.41
CA LEU A 11 5.17 -4.68 -2.41
C LEU A 11 5.37 -4.22 -0.97
N LEU A 12 6.45 -3.49 -0.72
CA LEU A 12 6.69 -2.82 0.55
C LEU A 12 6.05 -1.43 0.49
N VAL A 13 5.07 -1.18 1.35
CA VAL A 13 4.42 0.12 1.45
C VAL A 13 4.70 0.71 2.82
N THR A 14 5.32 1.88 2.85
CA THR A 14 5.60 2.59 4.09
C THR A 14 4.61 3.72 4.25
N VAL A 15 3.88 3.72 5.37
CA VAL A 15 2.87 4.73 5.67
C VAL A 15 3.20 5.41 7.00
N GLU A 16 3.04 6.73 7.05
CA GLU A 16 3.14 7.52 8.27
C GLU A 16 1.74 7.88 8.76
N CYS A 17 1.45 7.57 10.01
CA CYS A 17 0.20 7.95 10.66
C CYS A 17 0.15 9.47 10.87
N ASP A 18 -0.92 10.13 10.45
CA ASP A 18 -1.03 11.58 10.56
C ASP A 18 -1.13 12.06 12.02
N ARG A 19 -1.80 11.27 12.89
CA ARG A 19 -2.01 11.64 14.31
C ARG A 19 -0.75 11.57 15.16
N CYS A 20 0.00 10.47 15.09
CA CYS A 20 1.13 10.21 15.98
C CYS A 20 2.49 10.21 15.27
N ARG A 21 2.51 10.42 13.95
CA ARG A 21 3.69 10.29 13.08
C ARG A 21 4.42 8.96 13.23
N GLU A 22 3.70 7.90 13.59
CA GLU A 22 4.25 6.55 13.61
C GLU A 22 4.40 6.04 12.18
N VAL A 23 5.61 5.64 11.82
CA VAL A 23 5.93 5.04 10.52
C VAL A 23 5.69 3.54 10.61
N ILE A 24 4.85 3.03 9.73
CA ILE A 24 4.42 1.64 9.68
C ILE A 24 4.74 1.11 8.29
N SER A 25 5.60 0.09 8.22
CA SER A 25 5.91 -0.61 6.98
C SER A 25 5.04 -1.85 6.86
N VAL A 26 4.33 -1.96 5.75
CA VAL A 26 3.45 -3.07 5.45
C VAL A 26 3.93 -3.80 4.21
N ARG A 27 4.09 -5.11 4.33
CA ARG A 27 4.45 -5.99 3.23
C ARG A 27 3.18 -6.58 2.65
N LEU A 28 2.85 -6.20 1.42
CA LEU A 28 1.73 -6.71 0.65
C LEU A 28 2.23 -7.84 -0.24
N ARG A 29 1.81 -9.08 -0.01
CA ARG A 29 2.25 -10.21 -0.84
C ARG A 29 1.43 -10.28 -2.12
N LYS A 30 2.09 -10.45 -3.26
CA LYS A 30 1.41 -10.56 -4.56
C LYS A 30 0.50 -11.79 -4.65
N SER A 31 0.88 -12.87 -3.99
CA SER A 31 0.14 -14.14 -4.01
C SER A 31 -1.11 -14.17 -3.13
N SER A 32 -1.29 -13.23 -2.21
CA SER A 32 -2.36 -13.32 -1.19
C SER A 32 -3.07 -12.01 -0.91
N ASP A 33 -2.39 -10.88 -1.02
CA ASP A 33 -2.98 -9.57 -0.76
C ASP A 33 -3.48 -8.91 -2.05
N ILE A 34 -2.83 -9.16 -3.19
CA ILE A 34 -3.27 -8.64 -4.48
C ILE A 34 -4.45 -9.46 -4.98
N GLN A 35 -5.58 -8.79 -5.14
CA GLN A 35 -6.74 -9.35 -5.79
C GLN A 35 -6.81 -8.86 -7.23
N ARG A 36 -7.22 -9.75 -8.13
CA ARG A 36 -7.48 -9.37 -9.52
C ARG A 36 -8.87 -8.76 -9.58
N ASN A 37 -8.97 -7.58 -10.16
CA ASN A 37 -10.26 -7.02 -10.51
C ASN A 37 -10.69 -7.66 -11.83
N TYR A 38 -11.78 -8.42 -11.81
CA TYR A 38 -12.38 -9.01 -13.01
C TYR A 38 -13.46 -8.10 -13.60
N ASP A 39 -13.78 -6.99 -12.95
CA ASP A 39 -14.73 -5.98 -13.41
C ASP A 39 -13.93 -4.92 -14.20
N ASP A 40 -14.08 -4.97 -15.52
CA ASP A 40 -13.27 -4.41 -16.63
C ASP A 40 -13.15 -2.85 -16.65
N GLN A 41 -12.90 -2.18 -15.53
CA GLN A 41 -12.96 -0.71 -15.39
C GLN A 41 -11.60 -0.02 -15.15
N GLY A 42 -10.50 -0.61 -15.65
CA GLY A 42 -9.23 0.10 -15.84
C GLY A 42 -8.13 -0.15 -14.80
N ALA A 43 -8.41 -0.80 -13.67
CA ALA A 43 -7.39 -1.34 -12.78
C ALA A 43 -7.57 -2.85 -12.68
N GLU A 44 -6.64 -3.62 -13.25
CA GLU A 44 -6.73 -5.08 -13.35
C GLU A 44 -6.37 -5.78 -12.03
N PHE A 45 -5.63 -5.11 -11.16
CA PHE A 45 -5.26 -5.60 -9.83
C PHE A 45 -5.51 -4.53 -8.78
N TYR A 46 -5.98 -4.94 -7.61
CA TYR A 46 -6.19 -4.05 -6.47
C TYR A 46 -5.79 -4.73 -5.17
N VAL A 47 -5.34 -3.92 -4.22
CA VAL A 47 -5.05 -4.32 -2.84
C VAL A 47 -5.80 -3.38 -1.92
N ARG A 48 -6.47 -3.95 -0.94
CA ARG A 48 -7.01 -3.19 0.17
C ARG A 48 -6.56 -3.78 1.51
N LYS A 49 -5.91 -2.95 2.32
CA LYS A 49 -5.43 -3.30 3.65
C LYS A 49 -5.81 -2.24 4.65
N THR A 50 -6.44 -2.67 5.73
CA THR A 50 -6.60 -1.82 6.90
C THR A 50 -5.45 -2.09 7.87
N ILE A 51 -4.65 -1.07 8.11
CA ILE A 51 -3.48 -1.08 8.99
C ILE A 51 -3.89 -0.38 10.28
N VAL A 52 -3.66 -0.99 11.43
CA VAL A 52 -3.98 -0.37 12.72
C VAL A 52 -2.67 0.03 13.40
N GLY A 53 -2.49 1.33 13.62
CA GLY A 53 -1.30 1.85 14.29
C GLY A 53 -1.19 1.33 15.72
N LYS A 54 0.01 0.95 16.17
CA LYS A 54 0.21 0.35 17.48
C LYS A 54 0.11 1.39 18.60
N LYS A 55 0.58 2.61 18.38
CA LYS A 55 0.57 3.67 19.40
C LYS A 55 -0.76 4.39 19.55
N CYS A 56 -1.45 4.66 18.45
CA CYS A 56 -2.62 5.53 18.44
C CYS A 56 -3.92 4.78 18.10
N PHE A 57 -3.84 3.47 17.85
CA PHE A 57 -4.94 2.60 17.36
C PHE A 57 -5.69 3.20 16.16
N ASN A 58 -4.98 4.05 15.40
CA ASN A 58 -5.57 4.73 14.27
C ASN A 58 -5.69 3.72 13.12
N ARG A 59 -6.88 3.64 12.53
CA ARG A 59 -7.12 2.79 11.36
C ARG A 59 -6.68 3.56 10.13
N ILE A 60 -5.65 3.04 9.48
CA ILE A 60 -5.12 3.54 8.22
C ILE A 60 -5.61 2.60 7.13
N ASP A 61 -6.52 3.06 6.28
CA ASP A 61 -6.97 2.26 5.13
C ASP A 61 -6.05 2.55 3.96
N LEU A 62 -5.38 1.52 3.47
CA LEU A 62 -4.51 1.54 2.30
C LEU A 62 -5.25 0.83 1.16
N GLU A 63 -5.49 1.58 0.10
CA GLU A 63 -6.05 1.08 -1.15
C GLU A 63 -5.04 1.37 -2.26
N LEU A 64 -4.60 0.32 -2.94
CA LEU A 64 -3.63 0.39 -4.02
C LEU A 64 -4.24 -0.27 -5.24
N GLU A 65 -4.31 0.47 -6.33
CA GLU A 65 -4.79 -0.04 -7.61
C GLU A 65 -3.60 -0.13 -8.56
N MET A 66 -3.54 -1.22 -9.32
CA MET A 66 -2.43 -1.55 -10.19
C MET A 66 -2.92 -1.96 -11.57
N ASP A 67 -2.10 -1.66 -12.57
CA ASP A 67 -2.30 -2.12 -13.94
C ASP A 67 -1.83 -3.57 -14.12
N THR A 68 -2.12 -4.15 -15.29
CA THR A 68 -1.67 -5.45 -15.80
C THR A 68 -0.18 -5.75 -15.55
N ALA A 69 0.66 -4.72 -15.58
CA ALA A 69 2.10 -4.81 -15.36
C ALA A 69 2.51 -4.74 -13.88
N TYR A 70 1.58 -4.89 -12.92
CA TYR A 70 1.80 -4.66 -11.48
C TYR A 70 2.39 -3.28 -11.18
N ARG A 71 2.01 -2.28 -11.98
CA ARG A 71 2.42 -0.89 -11.74
C ARG A 71 1.32 -0.18 -10.96
N PRO A 72 1.62 0.42 -9.80
CA PRO A 72 0.63 1.17 -9.05
C PRO A 72 0.17 2.37 -9.89
N VAL A 73 -1.12 2.42 -10.21
CA VAL A 73 -1.75 3.51 -10.98
C VAL A 73 -2.46 4.49 -10.07
N SER A 74 -2.97 4.02 -8.93
CA SER A 74 -3.67 4.83 -7.94
C SER A 74 -3.32 4.33 -6.55
N THR A 75 -3.12 5.26 -5.62
CA THR A 75 -2.85 4.95 -4.21
C THR A 75 -3.66 5.88 -3.34
N GLN A 76 -4.60 5.31 -2.60
CA GLN A 76 -5.38 6.02 -1.60
C GLN A 76 -4.96 5.56 -0.20
N ILE A 77 -4.65 6.52 0.65
CA ILE A 77 -4.39 6.29 2.07
C ILE A 77 -5.34 7.16 2.88
N ARG A 78 -6.10 6.55 3.77
CA ARG A 78 -7.00 7.25 4.70
C ARG A 78 -6.46 7.12 6.11
N GLY A 79 -6.32 8.24 6.83
CA GLY A 79 -5.82 8.25 8.21
C GLY A 79 -4.29 8.23 8.34
N GLY A 80 -3.57 8.39 7.24
CA GLY A 80 -2.12 8.49 7.15
C GLY A 80 -1.69 9.01 5.78
N LYS A 81 -0.38 9.01 5.53
CA LYS A 81 0.21 9.41 4.25
C LYS A 81 1.32 8.45 3.86
N LEU A 82 1.63 8.36 2.57
CA LEU A 82 2.81 7.62 2.11
C LEU A 82 4.04 8.28 2.70
N HIS A 83 4.86 7.48 3.38
CA HIS A 83 6.19 7.90 3.78
C HIS A 83 7.16 7.35 2.73
N PRO A 84 8.10 8.15 2.23
CA PRO A 84 9.17 7.64 1.38
C PRO A 84 10.03 6.69 2.21
N GLY A 85 9.60 5.42 2.30
CA GLY A 85 10.45 4.36 2.82
C GLY A 85 11.68 4.27 1.94
N GLU A 86 12.86 4.27 2.57
CA GLU A 86 14.14 4.09 1.90
C GLU A 86 14.08 2.85 1.01
N SER A 87 13.88 3.07 -0.29
CA SER A 87 14.23 2.10 -1.32
C SER A 87 15.75 2.05 -1.32
N SER A 88 16.31 1.18 -0.51
CA SER A 88 17.73 0.86 -0.59
C SER A 88 17.97 0.12 -1.90
N ALA A 89 18.53 0.87 -2.85
CA ALA A 89 19.32 0.47 -4.04
C ALA A 89 18.65 -0.41 -5.10
#